data_AF-A0ABC8CIH4-F1
#
_entry.id   AF-A0ABC8CIH4-F1
#
_cell.length_a   1.000
_cell.length_b   1.000
_cell.length_c   1.000
_cell.angle_alpha   90.00
_cell.angle_beta   90.00
_cell.angle_gamma   90.00
#
_symmetry.space_group_name_H-M   'P 1'
#
loop_
_entity.id
_entity.type
_entity.pdbx_description
1 polymer ?
#
loop_
_entity_poly.entity_id
_entity_poly.type
_entity_poly.pdbx_seq_one_letter_code
_entity_poly.pdbx_strand_id
1 'polypeptide(L)'
;MTKTLADLTPEQRANCVGMWCEYPNIYGRLGIIYALDDEHDPWILRFDVRTEILGYDAKNIIPRFDLPRAWAPNGTPPAGEWEDGHVVVSYDDPDPWILKDAVSIEGLSEGGMSYYDAPPNGIEVKLDKFGEGEGKARRWIGEWEEA
;
A
#
# COMPACT_ATOMS: atom_id res chain seq x y z
N MET A 1 -12.51 -8.87 26.04
CA MET A 1 -11.06 -9.01 26.32
C MET A 1 -10.35 -8.84 24.99
N THR A 2 -9.37 -7.93 24.95
CA THR A 2 -8.57 -7.69 23.75
C THR A 2 -7.49 -8.77 23.66
N LYS A 3 -7.46 -9.56 22.58
CA LYS A 3 -6.46 -10.62 22.39
C LYS A 3 -5.24 -10.04 21.68
N THR A 4 -4.07 -10.27 22.24
CA THR A 4 -2.79 -9.93 21.65
C THR A 4 -2.29 -11.07 20.75
N LEU A 5 -1.26 -10.84 19.95
CA LEU A 5 -0.63 -11.93 19.19
C LEU A 5 -0.06 -13.01 20.11
N ALA A 6 0.43 -12.65 21.31
CA ALA A 6 0.94 -13.63 22.28
C ALA A 6 -0.13 -14.61 22.78
N ASP A 7 -1.41 -14.23 22.76
CA ASP A 7 -2.54 -15.07 23.19
C ASP A 7 -3.00 -16.09 22.12
N LEU A 8 -2.44 -16.01 20.92
CA LEU A 8 -2.79 -16.85 19.77
C LEU A 8 -1.82 -18.03 19.62
N THR A 9 -2.29 -19.14 19.05
CA THR A 9 -1.40 -20.25 18.63
C THR A 9 -0.51 -19.80 17.47
N PRO A 10 0.62 -20.47 17.19
CA PRO A 10 1.47 -20.15 16.03
C PRO A 10 0.69 -20.09 14.71
N GLU A 11 -0.23 -21.02 14.46
CA GLU A 11 -1.05 -21.04 13.24
C GLU A 11 -2.01 -19.86 13.18
N GLN A 12 -2.61 -19.48 14.31
CA GLN A 12 -3.48 -18.31 14.38
C GLN A 12 -2.70 -17.01 14.16
N ARG A 13 -1.49 -16.91 14.72
CA ARG A 13 -0.59 -15.77 14.48
C ARG A 13 -0.20 -15.67 13.01
N ALA A 14 0.21 -16.77 12.39
CA ALA A 14 0.55 -16.80 10.95
C ALA A 14 -0.60 -16.26 10.09
N ASN A 15 -1.85 -16.56 10.46
CA ASN A 15 -3.03 -16.03 9.78
C ASN A 15 -3.31 -14.54 10.04
N CYS A 16 -2.61 -13.89 10.97
CA CYS A 16 -2.72 -12.45 11.21
C CYS A 16 -1.85 -11.59 10.28
N VAL A 17 -0.94 -12.18 9.49
CA VAL A 17 -0.19 -11.45 8.47
C VAL A 17 -1.16 -10.77 7.50
N GLY A 18 -0.87 -9.51 7.15
CA GLY A 18 -1.70 -8.64 6.32
C GLY A 18 -2.91 -8.03 7.04
N MET A 19 -3.06 -8.23 8.34
CA MET A 19 -4.08 -7.55 9.15
C MET A 19 -3.57 -6.23 9.73
N TRP A 20 -4.48 -5.27 9.91
CA TRP A 20 -4.23 -4.09 10.72
C TRP A 20 -4.07 -4.47 12.19
N CYS A 21 -3.26 -3.71 12.92
CA CYS A 21 -3.04 -3.91 14.34
C CYS A 21 -2.81 -2.60 15.09
N GLU A 22 -3.16 -2.62 16.37
CA GLU A 22 -2.68 -1.65 17.35
C GLU A 22 -1.35 -2.13 17.92
N TYR A 23 -0.48 -1.17 18.23
CA TYR A 23 0.84 -1.38 18.78
C TYR A 23 1.27 -0.14 19.57
N PRO A 24 2.26 -0.23 20.48
CA PRO A 24 2.71 0.91 21.26
C PRO A 24 3.32 1.99 20.35
N ASN A 25 2.52 3.03 20.07
CA ASN A 25 2.97 4.23 19.38
C ASN A 25 2.31 5.47 19.97
N ILE A 26 3.01 6.59 19.91
CA ILE A 26 2.60 7.86 20.52
C ILE A 26 1.56 8.63 19.69
N TYR A 27 1.26 8.19 18.47
CA TYR A 27 0.41 8.89 17.52
C TYR A 27 -0.96 8.23 17.30
N GLY A 28 -1.27 7.14 18.01
CA GLY A 28 -2.51 6.38 17.86
C GLY A 28 -2.72 5.79 16.47
N ARG A 29 -1.65 5.56 15.70
CA ARG A 29 -1.75 5.03 14.32
C ARG A 29 -1.81 3.51 14.30
N LEU A 30 -2.48 2.96 13.29
CA LEU A 30 -2.45 1.52 13.03
C LEU A 30 -1.18 1.13 12.25
N GLY A 31 -0.77 -0.12 12.41
CA GLY A 31 0.27 -0.76 11.61
C GLY A 31 -0.31 -1.99 10.94
N ILE A 32 0.41 -2.58 10.00
CA ILE A 32 0.02 -3.85 9.38
C ILE A 32 1.02 -4.92 9.77
N ILE A 33 0.54 -6.08 10.18
CA ILE A 33 1.41 -7.22 10.51
C ILE A 33 2.04 -7.73 9.21
N TYR A 34 3.34 -7.53 9.06
CA TYR A 34 4.08 -7.83 7.83
C TYR A 34 4.68 -9.22 7.85
N ALA A 35 5.35 -9.58 8.94
CA ALA A 35 5.99 -10.87 9.10
C ALA A 35 5.98 -11.29 10.57
N LEU A 36 6.17 -12.58 10.80
CA LEU A 36 6.42 -13.14 12.11
C LEU A 36 7.77 -13.85 12.01
N ASP A 37 8.74 -13.42 12.81
CA ASP A 37 9.94 -14.21 13.01
C ASP A 37 9.60 -15.39 13.94
N ASP A 38 10.03 -16.59 13.58
CA ASP A 38 9.92 -17.80 14.40
C ASP A 38 10.60 -17.60 15.77
N GLU A 39 11.55 -16.64 15.86
CA GLU A 39 12.33 -16.32 17.05
C GLU A 39 11.88 -15.09 17.87
N HIS A 40 10.59 -14.72 17.82
CA HIS A 40 9.80 -14.07 18.91
C HIS A 40 9.18 -12.68 18.65
N ASP A 41 9.53 -11.95 17.58
CA ASP A 41 9.01 -10.59 17.39
C ASP A 41 8.23 -10.42 16.07
N PRO A 42 6.90 -10.13 16.10
CA PRO A 42 6.18 -9.65 14.93
C PRO A 42 6.80 -8.37 14.37
N TRP A 43 6.90 -8.33 13.04
CA TRP A 43 7.27 -7.13 12.31
C TRP A 43 6.02 -6.44 11.82
N ILE A 44 5.91 -5.15 12.10
CA ILE A 44 4.82 -4.31 11.61
C ILE A 44 5.34 -3.37 10.52
N LEU A 45 4.56 -3.21 9.47
CA LEU A 45 4.72 -2.19 8.45
C LEU A 45 3.94 -0.95 8.87
N ARG A 46 4.58 0.21 8.79
CA ARG A 46 3.97 1.51 9.06
C ARG A 46 4.05 2.37 7.82
N PHE A 47 2.92 2.94 7.45
CA PHE A 47 2.82 3.97 6.42
C PHE A 47 2.69 5.33 7.12
N ASP A 48 3.82 6.02 7.31
CA ASP A 48 3.82 7.44 7.64
C ASP A 48 4.38 8.27 6.47
N VAL A 49 5.15 9.33 6.74
CA VAL A 49 5.93 10.03 5.70
C VAL A 49 7.00 9.14 5.06
N ARG A 50 7.28 7.96 5.65
CA ARG A 50 8.17 6.92 5.15
C ARG A 50 7.55 5.55 5.40
N THR A 51 8.00 4.57 4.62
CA THR A 51 7.71 3.15 4.89
C THR A 51 8.73 2.62 5.89
N GLU A 52 8.27 2.26 7.09
CA GLU A 52 9.11 1.71 8.16
C GLU A 52 8.69 0.28 8.52
N ILE A 53 9.67 -0.58 8.78
CA ILE A 53 9.47 -1.91 9.36
C ILE A 53 9.95 -1.85 10.81
N LEU A 54 9.06 -2.14 11.76
CA LEU A 54 9.36 -2.08 13.19
C LEU A 54 9.14 -3.45 13.84
N GLY A 55 10.08 -3.88 14.67
CA GLY A 55 9.93 -5.09 15.50
C GLY A 55 9.31 -4.74 16.85
N TYR A 56 8.33 -5.53 17.28
CA TYR A 56 7.69 -5.43 18.59
C TYR A 56 7.45 -6.81 19.19
N ASP A 57 7.40 -6.89 20.51
CA ASP A 57 6.99 -8.12 21.21
C ASP A 57 5.50 -8.42 20.93
N ALA A 58 5.19 -9.69 20.64
CA ALA A 58 3.84 -10.17 20.34
C ALA A 58 2.78 -9.81 21.40
N LYS A 59 3.16 -9.66 22.67
CA LYS A 59 2.23 -9.26 23.74
C LYS A 59 1.74 -7.81 23.62
N ASN A 60 2.43 -6.99 22.83
CA ASN A 60 2.09 -5.59 22.63
C ASN A 60 1.28 -5.34 21.35
N ILE A 61 1.08 -6.37 20.53
CA ILE A 61 0.39 -6.26 19.24
C ILE A 61 -1.01 -6.82 19.37
N ILE A 62 -2.00 -5.99 19.02
CA ILE A 62 -3.42 -6.34 19.06
C ILE A 62 -3.95 -6.31 17.61
N PRO A 63 -4.27 -7.47 17.00
CA PRO A 63 -4.85 -7.50 15.66
C PRO A 63 -6.27 -6.93 15.64
N ARG A 64 -6.60 -6.14 14.62
CA ARG A 64 -7.92 -5.56 14.37
C ARG A 64 -8.73 -6.46 13.43
N PHE A 65 -9.40 -7.46 14.02
CA PHE A 65 -10.30 -8.38 13.31
C PHE A 65 -11.55 -7.72 12.75
N ASP A 66 -11.85 -6.50 13.20
CA ASP A 66 -12.97 -5.68 12.79
C ASP A 66 -12.68 -4.85 11.53
N LEU A 67 -11.43 -4.81 11.06
CA LEU A 67 -11.03 -4.07 9.86
C LEU A 67 -10.76 -5.02 8.68
N PRO A 68 -10.98 -4.56 7.43
CA PRO A 68 -10.61 -5.33 6.25
C PRO A 68 -9.10 -5.57 6.22
N ARG A 69 -8.68 -6.69 5.62
CA ARG A 69 -7.26 -6.99 5.49
C ARG A 69 -6.58 -6.08 4.47
N ALA A 70 -5.32 -5.75 4.71
CA ALA A 70 -4.48 -5.12 3.71
C ALA A 70 -4.02 -6.14 2.64
N TRP A 71 -3.76 -7.39 3.04
CA TRP A 71 -3.51 -8.54 2.14
C TRP A 71 -3.80 -9.88 2.85
N ALA A 72 -3.89 -10.95 2.09
CA ALA A 72 -4.00 -12.31 2.64
C ALA A 72 -2.66 -12.76 3.24
N PRO A 73 -2.62 -13.72 4.19
CA PRO A 73 -1.37 -14.15 4.85
C PRO A 73 -0.25 -14.60 3.90
N ASN A 74 -0.61 -15.06 2.70
CA ASN A 74 0.33 -15.46 1.65
C ASN A 74 0.80 -14.30 0.76
N GLY A 75 0.46 -13.05 1.08
CA GLY A 75 0.80 -11.86 0.31
C GLY A 75 -0.10 -11.58 -0.89
N THR A 76 -1.12 -12.41 -1.15
CA THR A 76 -2.09 -12.12 -2.22
C THR A 76 -2.92 -10.89 -1.84
N PRO A 77 -3.19 -9.96 -2.78
CA PRO A 77 -4.06 -8.83 -2.48
C PRO A 77 -5.45 -9.31 -2.02
N PRO A 78 -6.18 -8.49 -1.26
CA PRO A 78 -7.55 -8.82 -0.87
C PRO A 78 -8.47 -8.96 -2.08
N ALA A 79 -9.69 -9.48 -1.91
CA ALA A 79 -10.63 -9.65 -3.01
C ALA A 79 -10.86 -8.32 -3.77
N GLY A 80 -10.89 -8.42 -5.09
CA GLY A 80 -10.88 -7.28 -5.98
C GLY A 80 -10.62 -7.69 -7.43
N GLU A 81 -10.56 -6.70 -8.30
CA GLU A 81 -10.31 -6.88 -9.73
C GLU A 81 -9.20 -5.95 -10.22
N TRP A 82 -8.46 -6.38 -11.24
CA TRP A 82 -7.53 -5.48 -11.93
C TRP A 82 -8.33 -4.63 -12.92
N GLU A 83 -8.22 -3.31 -12.78
CA GLU A 83 -8.72 -2.36 -13.77
C GLU A 83 -7.55 -1.91 -14.66
N ASP A 84 -7.74 -1.99 -15.98
CA ASP A 84 -6.82 -1.39 -16.95
C ASP A 84 -7.01 0.14 -16.94
N GLY A 85 -5.93 0.88 -16.73
CA GLY A 85 -5.88 2.34 -16.75
C GLY A 85 -5.02 2.89 -17.89
N HIS A 86 -5.15 4.19 -18.17
CA HIS A 86 -4.31 4.91 -19.12
C HIS A 86 -3.40 5.89 -18.40
N VAL A 87 -2.15 5.98 -18.83
CA VAL A 87 -1.15 6.89 -18.25
C VAL A 87 -0.76 7.90 -19.30
N VAL A 88 -0.79 9.18 -18.93
CA VAL A 88 -0.37 10.28 -19.80
C VAL A 88 0.81 11.00 -19.15
N VAL A 89 1.99 10.85 -19.74
CA VAL A 89 3.17 11.58 -19.32
C VAL A 89 3.33 12.79 -20.23
N SER A 90 3.36 13.98 -19.64
CA SER A 90 3.82 15.20 -20.32
C SER A 90 4.88 15.85 -19.44
N TYR A 91 6.11 15.93 -19.97
CA TYR A 91 7.21 16.67 -19.34
C TYR A 91 7.26 18.14 -19.78
N ASP A 92 6.31 18.60 -20.60
CA ASP A 92 6.34 19.93 -21.22
C ASP A 92 5.40 20.89 -20.49
N ASP A 93 5.81 21.32 -19.30
CA ASP A 93 5.29 22.56 -18.71
C ASP A 93 6.46 23.53 -18.46
N PRO A 94 6.52 24.69 -19.16
CA PRO A 94 7.57 25.69 -18.95
C PRO A 94 7.39 26.49 -17.66
N ASP A 95 6.40 26.19 -16.81
CA ASP A 95 6.18 26.89 -15.54
C ASP A 95 7.22 26.46 -14.48
N PRO A 96 8.16 27.34 -14.09
CA PRO A 96 9.20 27.02 -13.11
C PRO A 96 8.68 26.73 -11.70
N TRP A 97 7.37 26.87 -11.45
CA TRP A 97 6.72 26.56 -10.17
C TRP A 97 6.00 25.21 -10.14
N ILE A 98 5.89 24.53 -11.28
CA ILE A 98 5.36 23.15 -11.38
C ILE A 98 6.56 22.19 -11.33
N LEU A 99 6.45 21.13 -10.52
CA LEU A 99 7.51 20.13 -10.36
C LEU A 99 7.90 19.58 -11.74
N LYS A 100 9.19 19.63 -12.06
CA LYS A 100 9.75 19.40 -13.40
C LYS A 100 9.65 17.97 -13.95
N ASP A 101 8.93 17.08 -13.29
CA ASP A 101 8.94 15.64 -13.56
C ASP A 101 7.55 15.00 -13.48
N ALA A 102 6.46 15.70 -13.83
CA ALA A 102 5.10 15.27 -13.51
C ALA A 102 4.54 14.19 -14.46
N VAL A 103 4.80 12.92 -14.17
CA VAL A 103 3.97 11.82 -14.69
C VAL A 103 2.57 11.97 -14.15
N SER A 104 1.60 12.14 -15.04
CA SER A 104 0.19 12.24 -14.67
C SER A 104 -0.53 10.92 -14.99
N ILE A 105 -1.09 10.28 -13.98
CA ILE A 105 -1.87 9.04 -14.16
C ILE A 105 -3.33 9.42 -14.01
N GLU A 106 -4.10 9.25 -15.08
CA GLU A 106 -5.55 9.40 -15.04
C GLU A 106 -6.17 8.07 -14.60
N GLY A 107 -6.84 8.08 -13.46
CA GLY A 107 -7.70 6.98 -13.08
C GLY A 107 -8.97 6.99 -13.93
N LEU A 108 -9.13 6.03 -14.85
CA LEU A 108 -10.26 5.98 -15.80
C LEU A 108 -11.64 5.86 -15.12
N SER A 109 -11.70 5.33 -13.89
CA SER A 109 -12.93 5.19 -13.09
C SER A 109 -13.38 6.48 -12.41
N GLU A 110 -12.44 7.36 -12.04
CA GLU A 110 -12.73 8.56 -11.22
C GLU A 110 -12.44 9.88 -11.97
N GLY A 111 -11.74 9.82 -13.12
CA GLY A 111 -11.24 10.99 -13.85
C GLY A 111 -10.22 11.82 -13.05
N GLY A 112 -9.70 11.27 -11.95
CA GLY A 112 -8.75 11.92 -11.06
C GLY A 112 -7.32 11.82 -11.60
N MET A 113 -6.58 12.94 -11.50
CA MET A 113 -5.17 13.01 -11.89
C MET A 113 -4.28 12.81 -10.66
N SER A 114 -3.38 11.82 -10.72
CA SER A 114 -2.31 11.63 -9.74
C SER A 114 -0.97 12.01 -10.34
N TYR A 115 -0.15 12.77 -9.60
CA TYR A 115 1.13 13.30 -10.08
C TYR A 115 2.30 12.60 -9.38
N TYR A 116 3.31 12.19 -10.15
CA TYR A 116 4.52 11.51 -9.67
C TYR A 116 5.76 12.10 -10.32
N ASP A 117 6.92 12.01 -9.65
CA ASP A 117 8.22 12.46 -10.17
C ASP A 117 8.81 11.52 -11.24
N ALA A 118 8.22 10.34 -11.44
CA ALA A 118 8.64 9.36 -12.46
C ALA A 118 7.52 8.32 -12.67
N PRO A 119 7.52 7.56 -13.79
CA PRO A 119 6.58 6.46 -13.96
C PRO A 119 6.76 5.43 -12.83
N PRO A 120 5.70 5.05 -12.11
CA PRO A 120 5.78 4.00 -11.10
C PRO A 120 6.34 2.69 -11.68
N ASN A 121 7.05 1.94 -10.86
CA ASN A 121 7.64 0.65 -11.26
C ASN A 121 6.58 -0.28 -11.87
N GLY A 122 6.88 -0.82 -13.05
CA GLY A 122 5.98 -1.73 -13.79
C GLY A 122 5.05 -1.05 -14.78
N ILE A 123 5.08 0.28 -14.89
CA ILE A 123 4.37 1.03 -15.94
C ILE A 123 5.34 1.35 -17.08
N GLU A 124 5.08 0.77 -18.25
CA GLU A 124 5.79 1.12 -19.47
C GLU A 124 5.10 2.30 -20.17
N VAL A 125 5.85 3.39 -20.35
CA VAL A 125 5.42 4.56 -21.14
C VAL A 125 6.36 4.69 -22.33
N LYS A 126 5.80 4.82 -23.52
CA LYS A 126 6.58 5.14 -24.73
C LYS A 126 6.59 6.63 -24.91
N LEU A 127 7.73 7.25 -24.58
CA LEU A 127 7.95 8.67 -24.82
C LEU A 127 8.26 8.92 -26.29
N ASP A 128 7.70 9.98 -26.83
CA ASP A 128 8.04 10.52 -28.12
C ASP A 128 9.26 11.46 -28.03
N LYS A 129 9.63 12.08 -29.15
CA LYS A 129 10.80 12.96 -29.24
C LYS A 129 10.67 14.28 -28.46
N PHE A 130 9.47 14.60 -27.97
CA PHE A 130 9.16 15.78 -27.17
C PHE A 130 9.04 15.46 -25.67
N GLY A 131 9.16 14.17 -25.30
CA GLY A 131 8.97 13.73 -23.92
C GLY A 131 7.50 13.53 -23.55
N GLU A 132 6.58 13.56 -24.51
CA GLU A 132 5.19 13.19 -24.28
C GLU A 132 5.03 11.70 -24.50
N GLY A 133 4.22 11.01 -23.71
CA GLY A 133 4.03 9.58 -23.89
C GLY A 133 2.78 9.04 -23.25
N GLU A 134 2.20 8.04 -23.90
CA GLU A 134 1.08 7.28 -23.39
C GLU A 134 1.52 5.88 -22.97
N GLY A 135 0.94 5.40 -21.88
CA GLY A 135 1.21 4.09 -21.30
C GLY A 135 -0.07 3.37 -20.90
N LYS A 136 0.07 2.08 -20.62
CA LYS A 136 -0.97 1.30 -19.96
C LYS A 136 -0.57 1.07 -18.51
N ALA A 137 -1.48 1.35 -17.59
CA ALA A 137 -1.35 0.96 -16.19
C ALA A 137 -2.40 -0.07 -15.84
N ARG A 138 -2.20 -0.73 -14.70
CA ARG A 138 -3.24 -1.50 -14.03
C ARG A 138 -3.29 -1.08 -12.58
N ARG A 139 -4.48 -0.83 -12.06
CA ARG A 139 -4.71 -0.63 -10.62
C ARG A 139 -5.54 -1.78 -10.07
N TRP A 140 -5.23 -2.20 -8.84
CA TRP A 140 -6.06 -3.18 -8.13
C TRP A 140 -7.21 -2.42 -7.48
N ILE A 141 -8.45 -2.75 -7.84
CA ILE A 141 -9.65 -2.23 -7.19
C ILE A 141 -10.02 -3.21 -6.10
N GLY A 142 -9.81 -2.82 -4.83
CA GLY A 142 -10.23 -3.62 -3.70
C GLY A 142 -11.73 -3.50 -3.42
N GLU A 143 -12.33 -4.54 -2.82
CA GLU A 143 -13.75 -4.56 -2.43
C GLU A 143 -14.19 -3.40 -1.51
N TRP A 144 -13.26 -2.72 -0.84
CA TRP A 144 -13.56 -1.55 0.01
C TRP A 144 -13.68 -0.23 -0.75
N GLU A 145 -13.31 -0.16 -2.03
CA GLU A 145 -13.41 1.06 -2.84
C GLU A 145 -14.80 1.26 -3.46
N GLU A 146 -15.64 0.22 -3.49
CA GLU A 146 -17.01 0.30 -4.02
C GLU A 146 -18.06 0.82 -3.00
N ALA A 147 -17.62 1.33 -1.84
CA ALA A 147 -18.48 1.68 -0.70
C ALA A 147 -18.78 3.18 -0.55
#